data_AF-A0A161JGE2-F1
#
_entry.id   AF-A0A161JGE2-F1
#
_cell.length_a   1.000
_cell.length_b   1.000
_cell.length_c   1.000
_cell.angle_alpha   90.00
_cell.angle_beta   90.00
_cell.angle_gamma   90.00
#
_symmetry.space_group_name_H-M   'P 1'
#
loop_
_entity.id
_entity.type
_entity.pdbx_description
1 polymer ?
#
loop_
_entity_poly.entity_id
_entity_poly.type
_entity_poly.pdbx_seq_one_letter_code
_entity_poly.pdbx_strand_id
1 'polypeptide(L)'
;MPLADRAALTCGRTRRAAAGRRDRLAYPGAMDALDRLAAELLRLPPSCGPVRLVAIDGHAGSGKSTLAGRLATALDTLHTGTATGPAPVLHLDDLATHDEPFAWTDRMLRQVIGPLSRGEYAHYAPYDWDRRRFGPLRPLPPAPVVLVEGVGAGRRVLRPYLARLLWMERGPEESWVRGRHRDGHELADFWDGWTVAETRHFTEDPSRPFADALVRECGEGYVRLPGPSVAAGAHQTITYRDGSPAAN
;
A
#
# COMPACT_ATOMS: atom_id res chain seq x y z
N MET A 1 -3.75 45.31 51.63
CA MET A 1 -2.81 46.45 51.65
C MET A 1 -1.80 46.23 52.75
N PRO A 2 -0.53 46.60 52.56
CA PRO A 2 0.18 46.82 51.28
C PRO A 2 1.61 46.20 51.36
N LEU A 3 2.54 46.19 50.41
CA LEU A 3 2.87 46.87 49.15
C LEU A 3 3.58 45.80 48.26
N ALA A 4 3.36 45.62 46.96
CA ALA A 4 3.46 46.55 45.82
C ALA A 4 4.88 47.10 45.56
N ASP A 5 5.58 46.58 44.54
CA ASP A 5 6.11 47.36 43.39
C ASP A 5 6.89 46.44 42.45
N ARG A 6 6.44 46.15 41.21
CA ARG A 6 6.51 46.98 39.99
C ARG A 6 7.90 47.54 39.68
N ALA A 7 8.56 46.92 38.71
CA ALA A 7 9.33 47.64 37.71
C ALA A 7 9.16 46.95 36.35
N ALA A 8 8.26 47.51 35.54
CA ALA A 8 8.41 47.47 34.09
C ALA A 8 9.44 48.53 33.72
N LEU A 9 10.39 48.21 32.84
CA LEU A 9 11.01 49.19 31.95
C LEU A 9 11.62 48.48 30.74
N THR A 10 11.46 49.18 29.64
CA THR A 10 11.43 48.79 28.25
C THR A 10 12.78 48.94 27.53
N CYS A 11 12.82 48.35 26.33
CA CYS A 11 13.46 48.86 25.11
C CYS A 11 14.92 48.48 24.86
N GLY A 12 15.13 47.78 23.73
CA GLY A 12 16.45 47.53 23.15
C GLY A 12 16.40 46.66 21.90
N ARG A 13 15.84 47.20 20.81
CA ARG A 13 15.90 46.63 19.45
C ARG A 13 17.32 46.19 19.08
N THR A 14 17.50 44.96 18.59
CA THR A 14 18.53 44.66 17.58
C THR A 14 18.04 43.64 16.55
N ARG A 15 17.79 44.18 15.35
CA ARG A 15 17.92 43.65 13.97
C ARG A 15 17.64 42.15 13.72
N ARG A 16 16.54 41.94 12.98
CA ARG A 16 16.28 40.78 12.10
C ARG A 16 17.54 40.38 11.31
N ALA A 17 18.00 39.15 11.50
CA ALA A 17 18.66 38.40 10.45
C ALA A 17 17.56 37.78 9.57
N ALA A 18 17.56 38.13 8.28
CA ALA A 18 16.63 37.59 7.30
C ALA A 18 16.89 36.09 7.13
N ALA A 19 15.99 35.26 7.67
CA ALA A 19 15.92 33.86 7.28
C ALA A 19 15.49 33.81 5.81
N GLY A 20 16.43 33.40 4.96
CA GLY A 20 16.22 33.21 3.53
C GLY A 20 15.03 32.31 3.28
N ARG A 21 13.99 32.90 2.70
CA ARG A 21 12.87 32.19 2.10
C ARG A 21 13.45 31.33 0.98
N ARG A 22 13.62 30.03 1.22
CA ARG A 22 13.86 29.07 0.13
C ARG A 22 12.53 28.95 -0.62
N ASP A 23 12.32 29.84 -1.57
CA ASP A 23 11.31 29.66 -2.60
C ASP A 23 11.60 28.34 -3.30
N ARG A 24 10.77 27.34 -2.99
CA ARG A 24 10.69 26.10 -3.73
C ARG A 24 10.02 26.49 -5.04
N LEU A 25 10.82 26.78 -6.06
CA LEU A 25 10.37 26.80 -7.45
C LEU A 25 9.83 25.39 -7.77
N ALA A 26 8.55 25.18 -7.52
CA ALA A 26 7.81 24.07 -8.08
C ALA A 26 7.79 24.28 -9.60
N TYR A 27 8.53 23.46 -10.33
CA TYR A 27 8.46 23.43 -11.78
C TYR A 27 7.05 22.97 -12.17
N PRO A 28 6.23 23.80 -12.85
CA PRO A 28 4.96 23.34 -13.40
C PRO A 28 5.30 22.43 -14.59
N GLY A 29 5.32 21.12 -14.37
CA GLY A 29 5.59 20.14 -15.42
C GLY A 29 6.27 18.84 -15.00
N ALA A 30 6.82 18.73 -13.80
CA ALA A 30 7.35 17.45 -13.31
C ALA A 30 6.23 16.68 -12.60
N MET A 31 5.67 15.65 -13.26
CA MET A 31 4.76 14.70 -12.60
C MET A 31 5.42 14.12 -11.35
N ASP A 32 4.67 14.05 -10.25
CA ASP A 32 5.14 13.40 -9.02
C ASP A 32 5.50 11.93 -9.30
N ALA A 33 6.35 11.35 -8.45
CA ALA A 33 6.72 9.94 -8.58
C ALA A 33 5.49 9.01 -8.51
N LEU A 34 4.49 9.34 -7.69
CA LEU A 34 3.26 8.57 -7.60
C LEU A 34 2.36 8.77 -8.81
N ASP A 35 2.29 9.97 -9.38
CA ASP A 35 1.53 10.21 -10.61
C ASP A 35 2.08 9.37 -11.77
N ARG A 36 3.41 9.29 -11.90
CA ARG A 36 4.06 8.45 -12.92
C ARG A 36 3.79 6.97 -12.69
N LEU A 37 3.81 6.52 -11.43
CA LEU A 37 3.46 5.16 -11.07
C LEU A 37 1.98 4.85 -11.38
N ALA A 38 1.06 5.72 -10.99
CA ALA A 38 -0.36 5.58 -11.28
C ALA A 38 -0.63 5.51 -12.80
N ALA A 39 0.01 6.39 -13.58
CA ALA A 39 -0.08 6.36 -15.04
C ALA A 39 0.49 5.06 -15.65
N GLU A 40 1.54 4.47 -15.06
CA GLU A 40 2.03 3.14 -15.45
C GLU A 40 1.01 2.05 -15.14
N LEU A 41 0.48 2.03 -13.92
CA LEU A 41 -0.48 1.03 -13.47
C LEU A 41 -1.73 1.03 -14.35
N LEU A 42 -2.28 2.19 -14.69
CA LEU A 42 -3.45 2.32 -15.57
C LEU A 42 -3.23 1.73 -16.98
N ARG A 43 -1.97 1.66 -17.45
CA ARG A 43 -1.60 1.14 -18.77
C ARG A 43 -1.24 -0.35 -18.78
N LEU A 44 -1.13 -1.00 -17.63
CA LEU A 44 -0.90 -2.45 -17.58
C LEU A 44 -2.07 -3.21 -18.23
N PRO A 45 -1.88 -4.46 -18.69
CA PRO A 45 -3.02 -5.32 -18.98
C PRO A 45 -3.80 -5.61 -17.68
N PRO A 46 -5.14 -5.77 -17.73
CA PRO A 46 -5.90 -6.34 -16.62
C PRO A 46 -5.36 -7.72 -16.22
N SER A 47 -5.48 -8.07 -14.93
CA SER A 47 -4.93 -9.30 -14.35
C SER A 47 -5.96 -10.14 -13.59
N CYS A 48 -7.11 -9.56 -13.27
CA CYS A 48 -8.21 -10.19 -12.54
C CYS A 48 -9.51 -9.86 -13.28
N GLY A 49 -9.77 -10.54 -14.40
CA GLY A 49 -10.85 -10.18 -15.30
C GLY A 49 -10.65 -8.77 -15.88
N PRO A 50 -11.62 -7.85 -15.76
CA PRO A 50 -11.45 -6.47 -16.23
C PRO A 50 -10.58 -5.60 -15.29
N VAL A 51 -10.21 -6.11 -14.11
CA VAL A 51 -9.51 -5.36 -13.06
C VAL A 51 -7.99 -5.55 -13.13
N ARG A 52 -7.24 -4.48 -12.90
CA ARG A 52 -5.80 -4.55 -12.57
C ARG A 52 -5.67 -4.62 -11.05
N LEU A 53 -5.37 -5.81 -10.53
CA LEU A 53 -5.17 -5.97 -9.09
C LEU A 53 -3.72 -5.65 -8.76
N VAL A 54 -3.49 -4.62 -7.93
CA VAL A 54 -2.14 -4.17 -7.57
C VAL A 54 -1.92 -4.39 -6.09
N ALA A 55 -0.89 -5.18 -5.75
CA ALA A 55 -0.53 -5.45 -4.37
C ALA A 55 0.52 -4.45 -3.86
N ILE A 56 0.36 -4.00 -2.62
CA ILE A 56 1.34 -3.22 -1.86
C ILE A 56 1.66 -4.01 -0.60
N ASP A 57 2.81 -4.69 -0.60
CA ASP A 57 3.29 -5.50 0.51
C ASP A 57 4.52 -4.85 1.19
N GLY A 58 4.95 -5.40 2.32
CA GLY A 58 6.00 -4.85 3.18
C GLY A 58 5.69 -5.08 4.65
N HIS A 59 6.68 -4.88 5.52
CA HIS A 59 6.55 -5.08 6.96
C HIS A 59 5.45 -4.22 7.62
N ALA A 60 4.84 -4.71 8.69
CA ALA A 60 3.94 -3.90 9.53
C ALA A 60 4.67 -2.66 10.05
N GLY A 61 4.02 -1.50 9.94
CA GLY A 61 4.62 -0.19 10.26
C GLY A 61 5.49 0.43 9.16
N SER A 62 5.68 -0.22 8.01
CA SER A 62 6.55 0.31 6.93
C SER A 62 6.00 1.54 6.21
N GLY A 63 4.67 1.74 6.24
CA GLY A 63 3.97 2.87 5.60
C GLY A 63 3.08 2.49 4.40
N LYS A 64 2.80 1.20 4.19
CA LYS A 64 1.94 0.69 3.09
C LYS A 64 0.61 1.41 2.97
N SER A 65 -0.15 1.52 4.07
CA SER A 65 -1.48 2.15 4.05
C SER A 65 -1.42 3.62 3.61
N THR A 66 -0.37 4.35 4.02
CA THR A 66 -0.13 5.73 3.58
C THR A 66 0.20 5.80 2.08
N LEU A 67 1.07 4.90 1.59
CA LEU A 67 1.37 4.79 0.17
C LEU A 67 0.13 4.43 -0.65
N ALA A 68 -0.67 3.46 -0.20
CA ALA A 68 -1.88 3.00 -0.85
C ALA A 68 -2.91 4.13 -0.98
N GLY A 69 -3.14 4.90 0.09
CA GLY A 69 -4.04 6.05 0.07
C GLY A 69 -3.60 7.13 -0.93
N ARG A 70 -2.31 7.50 -0.93
CA ARG A 70 -1.78 8.50 -1.87
C ARG A 70 -1.85 8.01 -3.32
N LEU A 71 -1.52 6.74 -3.56
CA LEU A 71 -1.59 6.14 -4.88
C LEU A 71 -3.04 6.02 -5.38
N ALA A 72 -3.99 5.72 -4.50
CA ALA A 72 -5.41 5.67 -4.83
C ALA A 72 -5.96 7.04 -5.27
N THR A 73 -5.54 8.12 -4.62
CA THR A 73 -5.88 9.49 -5.04
C THR A 73 -5.27 9.85 -6.40
N ALA A 74 -4.00 9.48 -6.64
CA ALA A 74 -3.34 9.73 -7.93
C ALA A 74 -4.02 8.94 -9.07
N LEU A 75 -4.42 7.69 -8.81
CA LEU A 75 -5.15 6.85 -9.76
C LEU A 75 -6.51 7.44 -10.16
N ASP A 76 -7.30 7.92 -9.19
CA ASP A 76 -8.58 8.59 -9.46
C ASP A 76 -8.37 9.83 -10.33
N THR A 77 -7.51 10.73 -9.87
CA THR A 77 -7.23 12.01 -10.55
C THR A 77 -6.85 11.82 -12.03
N LEU A 78 -6.01 10.82 -12.32
CA LEU A 78 -5.56 10.53 -13.68
C LEU A 78 -6.58 9.74 -14.52
N HIS A 79 -7.43 8.91 -13.90
CA HIS A 79 -8.38 8.08 -14.63
C HIS A 79 -9.61 8.87 -15.07
N THR A 80 -10.18 9.68 -14.18
CA THR A 80 -11.45 10.38 -14.40
C THR A 80 -11.26 11.84 -14.82
N GLY A 81 -10.03 12.36 -14.76
CA GLY A 81 -9.70 13.76 -15.05
C GLY A 81 -10.28 14.77 -14.05
N THR A 82 -11.00 14.30 -13.03
CA THR A 82 -11.65 15.09 -11.97
C THR A 82 -11.63 14.28 -10.68
N ALA A 83 -11.44 14.88 -9.50
CA ALA A 83 -11.41 14.11 -8.25
C ALA A 83 -12.82 13.62 -7.88
N THR A 84 -13.17 12.40 -8.28
CA THR A 84 -14.47 11.76 -8.05
C THR A 84 -14.47 10.83 -6.84
N GLY A 85 -13.30 10.43 -6.37
CA GLY A 85 -13.11 9.58 -5.19
C GLY A 85 -11.97 8.59 -5.40
N PRO A 86 -11.15 8.31 -4.37
CA PRO A 86 -9.95 7.48 -4.52
C PRO A 86 -10.26 6.09 -5.10
N ALA A 87 -9.32 5.54 -5.86
CA ALA A 87 -9.43 4.15 -6.32
C ALA A 87 -9.64 3.18 -5.14
N PRO A 88 -10.40 2.08 -5.31
CA PRO A 88 -10.69 1.17 -4.21
C PRO A 88 -9.41 0.55 -3.61
N VAL A 89 -9.34 0.52 -2.28
CA VAL A 89 -8.25 -0.11 -1.51
C VAL A 89 -8.84 -1.16 -0.59
N LEU A 90 -8.38 -2.40 -0.71
CA LEU A 90 -8.64 -3.47 0.24
C LEU A 90 -7.48 -3.57 1.24
N HIS A 91 -7.79 -3.43 2.52
CA HIS A 91 -6.84 -3.64 3.60
C HIS A 91 -6.88 -5.11 4.02
N LEU A 92 -5.75 -5.83 3.97
CA LEU A 92 -5.72 -7.23 4.38
C LEU A 92 -6.01 -7.44 5.86
N ASP A 93 -5.83 -6.40 6.68
CA ASP A 93 -6.23 -6.42 8.10
C ASP A 93 -7.76 -6.54 8.26
N ASP A 94 -8.55 -6.18 7.24
CA ASP A 94 -10.00 -6.46 7.22
C ASP A 94 -10.28 -7.96 7.05
N LEU A 95 -9.34 -8.73 6.49
CA LEU A 95 -9.47 -10.17 6.30
C LEU A 95 -8.69 -10.95 7.38
N ALA A 96 -7.58 -10.48 7.90
CA ALA A 96 -6.89 -11.17 8.98
C ALA A 96 -7.74 -11.21 10.27
N THR A 97 -7.49 -12.19 11.12
CA THR A 97 -8.06 -12.25 12.47
C THR A 97 -6.94 -12.43 13.49
N HIS A 98 -7.27 -12.42 14.78
CA HIS A 98 -6.27 -12.70 15.83
C HIS A 98 -5.72 -14.12 15.72
N ASP A 99 -6.58 -15.09 15.40
CA ASP A 99 -6.23 -16.50 15.31
C ASP A 99 -5.67 -16.88 13.92
N GLU A 100 -6.04 -16.11 12.89
CA GLU A 100 -5.68 -16.31 11.49
C GLU A 100 -4.98 -15.07 10.90
N PRO A 101 -3.81 -14.64 11.43
CA PRO A 101 -3.13 -13.44 10.93
C PRO A 101 -2.74 -13.58 9.44
N PHE A 102 -2.50 -14.83 9.00
CA PHE A 102 -2.09 -15.14 7.63
C PHE A 102 -2.93 -16.27 7.00
N ALA A 103 -4.01 -16.75 7.62
CA ALA A 103 -4.84 -17.83 7.05
C ALA A 103 -6.11 -17.31 6.32
N TRP A 104 -6.05 -16.09 5.79
CA TRP A 104 -7.17 -15.38 5.15
C TRP A 104 -7.29 -15.59 3.63
N THR A 105 -6.36 -16.29 2.99
CA THR A 105 -6.23 -16.38 1.52
C THR A 105 -7.47 -16.97 0.84
N ASP A 106 -8.09 -17.95 1.49
CA ASP A 106 -9.31 -18.59 1.02
C ASP A 106 -10.51 -17.61 0.99
N ARG A 107 -10.60 -16.71 1.98
CA ARG A 107 -11.58 -15.62 1.98
C ARG A 107 -11.27 -14.59 0.90
N MET A 108 -9.99 -14.22 0.72
CA MET A 108 -9.57 -13.34 -0.39
C MET A 108 -9.96 -13.91 -1.76
N LEU A 109 -9.72 -15.20 -2.00
CA LEU A 109 -10.04 -15.84 -3.28
C LEU A 109 -11.54 -15.86 -3.55
N ARG A 110 -12.35 -16.28 -2.57
CA ARG A 110 -13.80 -16.40 -2.76
C ARG A 110 -14.55 -15.07 -2.75
N GLN A 111 -14.24 -14.19 -1.80
CA GLN A 111 -15.03 -12.98 -1.55
C GLN A 111 -14.58 -11.80 -2.41
N VAL A 112 -13.33 -11.80 -2.87
CA VAL A 112 -12.72 -10.67 -3.59
C VAL A 112 -12.30 -11.05 -5.00
N ILE A 113 -11.33 -11.95 -5.16
CA ILE A 113 -10.75 -12.24 -6.48
C ILE A 113 -11.79 -12.87 -7.40
N GLY A 114 -12.58 -13.82 -6.92
CA GLY A 114 -13.64 -14.46 -7.70
C GLY A 114 -14.60 -13.44 -8.33
N PRO A 115 -15.31 -12.61 -7.53
CA PRO A 115 -16.20 -11.58 -8.06
C PRO A 115 -15.50 -10.56 -8.97
N LEU A 116 -14.34 -10.03 -8.56
CA LEU A 116 -13.62 -9.04 -9.37
C LEU A 116 -13.20 -9.62 -10.73
N SER A 117 -12.82 -10.90 -10.79
CA SER A 117 -12.46 -11.59 -12.04
C SER A 117 -13.62 -11.70 -13.04
N ARG A 118 -14.86 -11.56 -12.57
CA ARG A 118 -16.07 -11.51 -13.41
C ARG A 118 -16.56 -10.09 -13.67
N GLY A 119 -15.86 -9.08 -13.16
CA GLY A 119 -16.31 -7.68 -13.21
C GLY A 119 -17.51 -7.40 -12.31
N GLU A 120 -17.67 -8.18 -11.24
CA GLU A 120 -18.76 -8.04 -10.26
C GLU A 120 -18.28 -7.32 -8.99
N TYR A 121 -19.22 -6.77 -8.22
CA TYR A 121 -18.95 -6.28 -6.87
C TYR A 121 -18.51 -7.43 -5.96
N ALA A 122 -17.32 -7.29 -5.39
CA ALA A 122 -16.89 -8.11 -4.26
C ALA A 122 -17.60 -7.65 -2.98
N HIS A 123 -17.80 -8.60 -2.06
CA HIS A 123 -18.38 -8.31 -0.75
C HIS A 123 -17.61 -9.10 0.31
N TYR A 124 -17.01 -8.39 1.26
CA TYR A 124 -16.19 -9.00 2.31
C TYR A 124 -16.63 -8.51 3.69
N ALA A 125 -16.46 -9.35 4.71
CA ALA A 125 -16.74 -8.97 6.08
C ALA A 125 -15.44 -8.48 6.73
N PRO A 126 -15.31 -7.20 7.09
CA PRO A 126 -14.13 -6.68 7.78
C PRO A 126 -14.08 -7.22 9.21
N TYR A 127 -12.89 -7.62 9.66
CA TYR A 127 -12.66 -8.03 11.02
C TYR A 127 -12.50 -6.81 11.94
N ASP A 128 -13.34 -6.73 12.98
CA ASP A 128 -13.22 -5.73 14.04
C ASP A 128 -12.21 -6.25 15.07
N TRP A 129 -11.02 -5.64 15.10
CA TRP A 129 -9.92 -6.06 15.97
C TRP A 129 -10.21 -5.84 17.45
N ASP A 130 -10.98 -4.80 17.80
CA ASP A 130 -11.35 -4.51 19.18
C ASP A 130 -12.42 -5.48 19.69
N ARG A 131 -13.45 -5.73 18.87
CA ARG A 131 -14.57 -6.61 19.23
C ARG A 131 -14.33 -8.08 18.90
N ARG A 132 -13.20 -8.39 18.27
CA ARG A 132 -12.75 -9.73 17.88
C ARG A 132 -13.80 -10.53 17.10
N ARG A 133 -14.43 -9.89 16.12
CA ARG A 133 -15.46 -10.52 15.28
C ARG A 133 -15.58 -9.84 13.94
N PHE A 134 -16.10 -10.56 12.96
CA PHE A 134 -16.47 -9.97 11.68
C PHE A 134 -17.67 -9.03 11.82
N GLY A 135 -17.59 -7.89 11.13
CA GLY A 135 -18.67 -6.93 10.99
C GLY A 135 -19.58 -7.23 9.78
N PRO A 136 -20.51 -6.30 9.47
CA PRO A 136 -21.35 -6.37 8.28
C PRO A 136 -20.53 -6.37 6.98
N LEU A 137 -21.05 -7.01 5.93
CA LEU A 137 -20.42 -7.03 4.62
C LEU A 137 -20.22 -5.62 4.07
N ARG A 138 -19.02 -5.35 3.56
CA ARG A 138 -18.66 -4.13 2.82
C ARG A 138 -18.54 -4.44 1.33
N PRO A 139 -19.13 -3.62 0.44
CA PRO A 139 -18.95 -3.77 -0.99
C PRO A 139 -17.56 -3.25 -1.41
N LEU A 140 -16.97 -3.92 -2.40
CA LEU A 140 -15.77 -3.49 -3.10
C LEU A 140 -16.07 -3.49 -4.60
N PRO A 141 -16.23 -2.31 -5.24
CA PRO A 141 -16.58 -2.24 -6.65
C PRO A 141 -15.43 -2.73 -7.55
N PRO A 142 -15.73 -3.37 -8.69
CA PRO A 142 -14.74 -3.53 -9.74
C PRO A 142 -14.36 -2.14 -10.28
N ALA A 143 -13.07 -1.89 -10.40
CA ALA A 143 -12.52 -0.63 -10.89
C ALA A 143 -11.35 -0.91 -11.84
N PRO A 144 -10.94 0.06 -12.69
CA PRO A 144 -9.81 -0.12 -13.60
C PRO A 144 -8.52 -0.59 -12.90
N VAL A 145 -8.32 -0.10 -11.67
CA VAL A 145 -7.29 -0.55 -10.73
C VAL A 145 -7.93 -0.71 -9.35
N VAL A 146 -7.65 -1.83 -8.69
CA VAL A 146 -7.97 -2.06 -7.27
C VAL A 146 -6.67 -2.33 -6.53
N LEU A 147 -6.42 -1.60 -5.44
CA LEU A 147 -5.24 -1.80 -4.60
C LEU A 147 -5.56 -2.82 -3.50
N VAL A 148 -4.61 -3.70 -3.21
CA VAL A 148 -4.63 -4.60 -2.06
C VAL A 148 -3.39 -4.30 -1.24
N GLU A 149 -3.55 -3.91 0.02
CA GLU A 149 -2.44 -3.53 0.88
C GLU A 149 -2.46 -4.30 2.19
N GLY A 150 -1.27 -4.67 2.67
CA GLY A 150 -1.11 -5.36 3.94
C GLY A 150 0.01 -6.39 3.88
N VAL A 151 0.39 -6.89 5.06
CA VAL A 151 1.43 -7.92 5.16
C VAL A 151 0.91 -9.19 4.49
N GLY A 152 1.61 -9.66 3.46
CA GLY A 152 1.20 -10.81 2.67
C GLY A 152 0.34 -10.49 1.44
N ALA A 153 0.23 -9.22 1.03
CA ALA A 153 -0.38 -8.86 -0.26
C ALA A 153 0.36 -9.48 -1.47
N GLY A 154 1.65 -9.79 -1.32
CA GLY A 154 2.51 -10.41 -2.33
C GLY A 154 2.63 -11.93 -2.21
N ARG A 155 1.76 -12.60 -1.47
CA ARG A 155 1.77 -14.06 -1.30
C ARG A 155 1.71 -14.82 -2.62
N ARG A 156 2.39 -15.97 -2.67
CA ARG A 156 2.49 -16.80 -3.88
C ARG A 156 1.13 -17.12 -4.50
N VAL A 157 0.11 -17.40 -3.69
CA VAL A 157 -1.24 -17.73 -4.16
C VAL A 157 -1.96 -16.55 -4.83
N LEU A 158 -1.60 -15.30 -4.51
CA LEU A 158 -2.22 -14.12 -5.09
C LEU A 158 -1.54 -13.68 -6.39
N ARG A 159 -0.24 -13.95 -6.55
CA ARG A 159 0.57 -13.50 -7.70
C ARG A 159 -0.03 -13.76 -9.08
N PRO A 160 -0.69 -14.91 -9.37
CA PRO A 160 -1.32 -15.14 -10.66
C PRO A 160 -2.42 -14.12 -11.02
N TYR A 161 -2.98 -13.42 -10.04
CA TYR A 161 -4.05 -12.45 -10.22
C TYR A 161 -3.53 -11.00 -10.17
N LEU A 162 -2.25 -10.78 -9.88
CA LEU A 162 -1.67 -9.44 -9.73
C LEU A 162 -1.18 -8.90 -11.06
N ALA A 163 -1.57 -7.66 -11.37
CA ALA A 163 -0.98 -6.89 -12.47
C ALA A 163 0.40 -6.33 -12.07
N ARG A 164 0.57 -6.05 -10.77
CA ARG A 164 1.80 -5.52 -10.20
C ARG A 164 1.89 -5.83 -8.71
N LEU A 165 3.08 -6.21 -8.25
CA LEU A 165 3.46 -6.30 -6.84
C LEU A 165 4.49 -5.22 -6.50
N LEU A 166 4.09 -4.31 -5.62
CA LEU A 166 4.96 -3.27 -5.05
C LEU A 166 5.38 -3.69 -3.64
N TRP A 167 6.66 -3.53 -3.32
CA TRP A 167 7.18 -3.72 -1.97
C TRP A 167 7.54 -2.37 -1.34
N MET A 168 6.96 -2.06 -0.19
CA MET A 168 7.34 -0.91 0.62
C MET A 168 8.69 -1.18 1.29
N GLU A 169 9.73 -0.54 0.76
CA GLU A 169 11.11 -0.74 1.16
C GLU A 169 11.41 0.01 2.47
N ARG A 170 11.29 -0.73 3.56
CA ARG A 170 11.79 -0.39 4.89
C ARG A 170 12.19 -1.69 5.60
N GLY A 171 13.28 -1.66 6.38
CA GLY A 171 13.71 -2.83 7.13
C GLY A 171 12.67 -3.28 8.18
N PRO A 172 12.64 -4.57 8.56
CA PRO A 172 11.68 -5.10 9.54
C PRO A 172 11.77 -4.38 10.89
N GLU A 173 12.97 -4.29 11.48
CA GLU A 173 13.17 -3.67 12.79
C GLU A 173 12.72 -2.21 12.84
N GLU A 174 13.12 -1.42 11.84
CA GLU A 174 12.70 -0.02 11.72
C GLU A 174 11.18 0.10 11.59
N SER A 175 10.56 -0.81 10.83
CA SER A 175 9.11 -0.84 10.64
C SER A 175 8.37 -1.17 11.94
N TRP A 176 8.85 -2.19 12.68
CA TRP A 176 8.25 -2.59 13.96
C TRP A 176 8.40 -1.52 15.04
N VAL A 177 9.58 -0.88 15.14
CA VAL A 177 9.80 0.23 16.08
C VAL A 177 8.81 1.36 15.81
N ARG A 178 8.65 1.74 14.53
CA ARG A 178 7.69 2.79 14.14
C ARG A 178 6.24 2.38 14.44
N GLY A 179 5.88 1.13 14.17
CA GLY A 179 4.57 0.58 14.47
C GLY A 179 4.25 0.60 15.96
N ARG A 180 5.15 0.07 16.80
CA ARG A 180 5.03 0.09 18.26
C ARG A 180 4.93 1.51 18.81
N HIS A 181 5.73 2.44 18.30
CA HIS A 181 5.66 3.84 18.73
C HIS A 181 4.31 4.48 18.39
N ARG A 182 3.74 4.17 17.21
CA ARG A 182 2.41 4.67 16.80
C ARG A 182 1.29 4.09 17.67
N ASP A 183 1.37 2.80 17.98
CA ASP A 183 0.30 2.05 18.62
C ASP A 183 0.35 2.10 20.16
N GLY A 184 1.48 2.47 20.73
CA GLY A 184 1.64 2.68 22.17
C GLY A 184 1.88 1.38 22.97
N HIS A 185 2.16 1.55 24.26
CA HIS A 185 2.53 0.44 25.15
C HIS A 185 1.41 -0.57 25.40
N GLU A 186 0.15 -0.17 25.27
CA GLU A 186 -1.02 -1.04 25.49
C GLU A 186 -1.08 -2.22 24.49
N LEU A 187 -0.39 -2.10 23.35
CA LEU A 187 -0.32 -3.12 22.31
C LEU A 187 1.04 -3.85 22.27
N ALA A 188 1.86 -3.78 23.34
CA ALA A 188 3.17 -4.43 23.37
C ALA A 188 3.09 -5.94 23.15
N ASP A 189 2.23 -6.66 23.88
CA ASP A 189 2.06 -8.11 23.76
C ASP A 189 1.56 -8.52 22.36
N PHE A 190 0.67 -7.69 21.78
CA PHE A 190 0.20 -7.88 20.41
C PHE A 190 1.37 -7.80 19.43
N TRP A 191 2.22 -6.78 19.57
CA TRP A 191 3.38 -6.60 18.72
C TRP A 191 4.42 -7.71 18.85
N ASP A 192 4.58 -8.29 20.05
CA ASP A 192 5.47 -9.43 20.26
C ASP A 192 4.99 -10.67 19.50
N GLY A 193 3.69 -11.00 19.60
CA GLY A 193 3.09 -12.08 18.82
C GLY A 193 3.12 -11.81 17.31
N TRP A 194 2.85 -10.57 16.91
CA TRP A 194 2.84 -10.16 15.51
C TRP A 194 4.22 -10.30 14.86
N THR A 195 5.28 -9.84 15.52
CA THR A 195 6.65 -9.92 14.98
C THR A 195 7.05 -11.36 14.67
N VAL A 196 6.70 -12.31 15.54
CA VAL A 196 6.94 -13.74 15.33
C VAL A 196 6.14 -14.26 14.13
N ALA A 197 4.84 -13.95 14.07
CA ALA A 197 3.97 -14.38 13.00
C ALA A 197 4.41 -13.83 11.64
N GLU A 198 4.77 -12.54 11.56
CA GLU A 198 5.23 -11.88 10.33
C GLU A 198 6.57 -12.47 9.85
N THR A 199 7.51 -12.68 10.77
CA THR A 199 8.82 -13.24 10.42
C THR A 199 8.66 -14.65 9.87
N ARG A 200 7.81 -15.47 10.51
CA ARG A 200 7.44 -16.79 10.00
C ARG A 200 6.81 -16.69 8.61
N HIS A 201 5.85 -15.78 8.44
CA HIS A 201 5.17 -15.57 7.17
C HIS A 201 6.14 -15.28 6.02
N PHE A 202 7.02 -14.29 6.16
CA PHE A 202 7.96 -13.95 5.10
C PHE A 202 9.07 -14.98 4.91
N THR A 203 9.36 -15.81 5.91
CA THR A 203 10.26 -16.96 5.76
C THR A 203 9.62 -18.04 4.87
N GLU A 204 8.34 -18.33 5.06
CA GLU A 204 7.62 -19.40 4.34
C GLU A 204 7.12 -18.98 2.94
N ASP A 205 6.71 -17.72 2.78
CA ASP A 205 6.13 -17.17 1.56
C ASP A 205 6.65 -15.74 1.30
N PRO A 206 7.94 -15.57 0.94
CA PRO A 206 8.55 -14.25 0.80
C PRO A 206 7.95 -13.48 -0.38
N SER A 207 7.49 -12.25 -0.15
CA SER A 207 6.98 -11.36 -1.19
C SER A 207 8.07 -10.53 -1.85
N ARG A 208 9.00 -9.97 -1.05
CA ARG A 208 10.00 -9.00 -1.53
C ARG A 208 10.78 -9.48 -2.78
N PRO A 209 11.31 -10.72 -2.85
CA PRO A 209 12.05 -11.19 -4.03
C PRO A 209 11.23 -11.21 -5.33
N PHE A 210 9.90 -11.24 -5.23
CA PHE A 210 8.98 -11.30 -6.36
C PHE A 210 8.33 -9.94 -6.66
N ALA A 211 8.69 -8.90 -5.92
CA ALA A 211 8.19 -7.57 -6.18
C ALA A 211 8.73 -7.05 -7.51
N ASP A 212 7.84 -6.51 -8.34
CA ASP A 212 8.19 -5.88 -9.61
C ASP A 212 8.92 -4.55 -9.40
N ALA A 213 8.65 -3.89 -8.27
CA ALA A 213 9.28 -2.65 -7.88
C ALA A 213 9.33 -2.51 -6.35
N LEU A 214 10.39 -1.85 -5.89
CA LEU A 214 10.50 -1.41 -4.52
C LEU A 214 10.09 0.07 -4.45
N VAL A 215 9.36 0.46 -3.41
CA VAL A 215 8.93 1.84 -3.17
C VAL A 215 9.46 2.27 -1.82
N ARG A 216 10.28 3.32 -1.80
CA ARG A 216 10.87 3.85 -0.57
C ARG A 216 10.39 5.27 -0.33
N GLU A 217 9.98 5.56 0.90
CA GLU A 217 9.67 6.93 1.34
C GLU A 217 10.95 7.77 1.40
N CYS A 218 10.91 9.00 0.88
CA CYS A 218 12.04 9.94 0.93
C CYS A 218 11.55 11.38 1.09
N GLY A 219 11.93 12.05 2.19
CA GLY A 219 11.46 13.39 2.49
C GLY A 219 9.94 13.45 2.55
N GLU A 220 9.31 14.23 1.67
CA GLU A 220 7.84 14.34 1.57
C GLU A 220 7.20 13.40 0.53
N GLY A 221 8.00 12.65 -0.24
CA GLY A 221 7.56 11.86 -1.38
C GLY A 221 8.09 10.42 -1.38
N TYR A 222 8.12 9.82 -2.57
CA TYR A 222 8.56 8.44 -2.77
C TYR A 222 9.55 8.33 -3.92
N VAL A 223 10.44 7.35 -3.83
CA VAL A 223 11.28 6.90 -4.93
C VAL A 223 10.98 5.44 -5.24
N ARG A 224 10.91 5.13 -6.54
CA ARG A 224 10.79 3.76 -7.04
C ARG A 224 12.18 3.23 -7.36
N LEU A 225 12.48 2.03 -6.90
CA LEU A 225 13.68 1.28 -7.25
C LEU A 225 13.27 0.03 -8.06
N PRO A 226 14.16 -0.50 -8.92
CA PRO A 226 13.91 -1.76 -9.61
C PRO A 226 13.59 -2.89 -8.61
N GLY A 227 12.68 -3.78 -9.00
CA GLY A 227 12.41 -4.99 -8.24
C GLY A 227 13.65 -5.91 -8.17
N PRO A 228 13.78 -6.73 -7.11
CA PRO A 228 14.83 -7.74 -7.04
C PRO A 228 14.68 -8.72 -8.21
N SER A 229 15.82 -9.10 -8.79
CA SER A 229 16.00 -9.69 -10.12
C SER A 229 15.23 -10.98 -10.42
N VAL A 230 14.59 -11.64 -9.45
CA VAL A 230 13.80 -12.87 -9.67
C VAL A 230 12.53 -12.57 -10.49
N ALA A 231 11.91 -11.41 -10.33
CA ALA A 231 10.73 -11.02 -11.12
C ALA A 231 11.08 -10.65 -12.58
N ALA A 232 12.32 -10.20 -12.85
CA ALA A 232 12.74 -9.75 -14.18
C ALA A 232 12.81 -10.89 -15.23
N GLY A 233 12.89 -12.15 -14.78
CA GLY A 233 12.99 -13.33 -15.66
C GLY A 233 11.65 -13.99 -16.05
N ALA A 234 10.56 -13.73 -15.32
CA ALA A 234 9.28 -14.44 -15.52
C ALA A 234 8.37 -13.83 -16.60
N HIS A 235 8.71 -12.65 -17.13
CA HIS A 235 7.95 -11.97 -18.19
C HIS A 235 8.35 -12.37 -19.62
N GLN A 236 9.14 -13.43 -19.82
CA GLN A 236 9.43 -13.96 -21.15
C GLN A 236 8.32 -14.92 -21.61
N THR A 237 7.31 -14.32 -22.23
CA THR A 237 6.57 -14.82 -23.40
C THR A 237 6.35 -16.34 -23.51
N ILE A 238 5.20 -16.83 -23.04
CA ILE A 238 4.60 -18.06 -23.60
C ILE A 238 3.74 -17.62 -24.79
N THR A 239 4.32 -17.60 -25.99
CA THR A 239 3.54 -17.58 -27.24
C THR A 239 3.07 -19.00 -27.52
N TYR A 240 1.77 -19.22 -27.39
CA TYR A 240 1.11 -20.42 -27.90
C TYR A 240 1.17 -20.35 -29.43
N ARG A 241 1.82 -21.33 -30.08
CA ARG A 241 1.69 -21.54 -31.53
C ARG A 241 0.37 -22.24 -31.78
N ASP A 242 -0.57 -21.52 -32.39
CA ASP A 242 -1.75 -22.15 -32.99
C ASP A 242 -1.30 -23.03 -34.17
N GLY A 243 -1.47 -24.34 -34.02
CA GLY A 243 -1.45 -25.28 -35.14
C GLY A 243 -2.80 -25.22 -35.85
N SER A 244 -2.85 -24.61 -37.03
CA SER A 244 -3.99 -24.78 -37.95
C SER A 244 -3.99 -26.18 -38.58
N PRO A 245 -5.17 -26.77 -38.86
CA PRO A 245 -5.28 -28.11 -39.40
C PRO A 245 -5.04 -28.11 -40.91
N ALA A 246 -4.22 -29.04 -41.39
CA ALA A 246 -4.14 -29.33 -42.82
C ALA A 246 -5.18 -30.39 -43.19
N ALA A 247 -6.09 -30.00 -44.07
CA ALA A 247 -6.97 -30.89 -44.81
C ALA A 247 -6.15 -31.72 -45.82
N ASN A 248 -6.42 -33.03 -45.86
CA ASN A 248 -6.62 -33.81 -47.08
C ASN A 248 -7.19 -35.19 -46.72
#